data_AF-A0A4R5JBI8-F1
#
_entry.id   AF-A0A4R5JBI8-F1
#
_cell.length_a   1.000
_cell.length_b   1.000
_cell.length_c   1.000
_cell.angle_alpha   90.00
_cell.angle_beta   90.00
_cell.angle_gamma   90.00
#
_symmetry.space_group_name_H-M   'P 1'
#
loop_
_entity.id
_entity.type
_entity.pdbx_description
1 polymer ?
#
loop_
_entity_poly.entity_id
_entity_poly.type
_entity_poly.pdbx_seq_one_letter_code
_entity_poly.pdbx_strand_id
1 'polypeptide(L)'
;MTQPLNPTVEIKVLDARLNEWGLPAYQSEMAAAIDLHACVDTPVSIAPGTPAQLVPAGIAVHMGNPYMAATIVPRSGLGHKKGLVLGNSIGVIDADYQGQIMVSVWNRNAPGTEPIVIQPGERIAQMMFVPVLRPVFTTVDEFSEDSERGAGGFGSTGVHHAKA
;
A
#
# COMPACT_ATOMS: atom_id res chain seq x y z
N MET A 1 -27.15 4.43 7.06
CA MET A 1 -27.23 3.38 6.02
C MET A 1 -26.05 2.46 6.25
N THR A 2 -26.27 1.19 6.55
CA THR A 2 -25.19 0.20 6.69
C THR A 2 -24.59 -0.07 5.32
N GLN A 3 -23.28 0.13 5.15
CA GLN A 3 -22.61 -0.24 3.90
C GLN A 3 -22.73 -1.76 3.67
N PRO A 4 -22.87 -2.22 2.41
CA PRO A 4 -22.79 -3.63 2.10
C PRO A 4 -21.42 -4.18 2.52
N LEU A 5 -21.41 -5.38 3.11
CA LEU A 5 -20.17 -6.07 3.53
C LEU A 5 -19.22 -6.33 2.35
N ASN A 6 -19.77 -6.45 1.13
CA ASN A 6 -19.02 -6.71 -0.10
C ASN A 6 -19.34 -5.64 -1.15
N PRO A 7 -18.69 -4.47 -1.11
CA PRO A 7 -18.86 -3.44 -2.12
C PRO A 7 -18.25 -3.88 -3.46
N THR A 8 -18.86 -3.46 -4.57
CA THR A 8 -18.31 -3.68 -5.92
C THR A 8 -17.37 -2.54 -6.29
N VAL A 9 -16.22 -2.89 -6.88
CA VAL A 9 -15.23 -1.93 -7.41
C VAL A 9 -15.04 -2.24 -8.89
N GLU A 10 -15.06 -1.21 -9.73
CA GLU A 10 -14.75 -1.36 -11.15
C GLU A 10 -13.24 -1.51 -11.34
N ILE A 11 -12.82 -2.43 -12.20
CA ILE A 11 -11.43 -2.63 -12.59
C ILE A 11 -11.30 -2.55 -14.11
N LYS A 12 -10.36 -1.74 -14.58
CA LYS A 12 -9.99 -1.66 -15.99
C LYS A 12 -8.60 -2.28 -16.16
N VAL A 13 -8.52 -3.32 -16.97
CA VAL A 13 -7.24 -3.95 -17.36
C VAL A 13 -6.59 -3.08 -18.43
N LEU A 14 -5.42 -2.53 -18.12
CA LEU A 14 -4.64 -1.66 -19.02
C LEU A 14 -3.53 -2.44 -19.72
N ASP A 15 -3.02 -3.48 -19.07
CA ASP A 15 -2.02 -4.39 -19.65
C ASP A 15 -2.64 -5.76 -19.92
N ALA A 16 -2.72 -6.14 -21.21
CA ALA A 16 -3.37 -7.37 -21.64
C ALA A 16 -2.66 -8.64 -21.12
N ARG A 17 -1.37 -8.56 -20.74
CA ARG A 17 -0.61 -9.69 -20.19
C ARG A 17 -1.17 -10.19 -18.87
N LEU A 18 -1.93 -9.36 -18.14
CA LEU A 18 -2.65 -9.77 -16.93
C LEU A 18 -3.70 -10.86 -17.20
N ASN A 19 -4.22 -10.97 -18.42
CA ASN A 19 -5.12 -12.07 -18.77
C ASN A 19 -4.39 -13.42 -18.82
N GLU A 20 -3.07 -13.41 -19.02
CA GLU A 20 -2.22 -14.60 -19.05
C GLU A 20 -1.62 -14.89 -17.67
N TRP A 21 -1.15 -13.86 -16.96
CA TRP A 21 -0.57 -14.00 -15.62
C TRP A 21 -1.62 -14.20 -14.51
N GLY A 22 -2.87 -13.85 -14.80
CA GLY A 22 -3.98 -13.82 -13.85
C GLY A 22 -4.30 -12.40 -13.40
N LEU A 23 -5.58 -12.08 -13.38
CA LEU A 23 -6.06 -10.81 -12.84
C LEU A 23 -5.79 -10.76 -11.31
N PRO A 24 -5.54 -9.56 -10.75
CA PRO A 24 -5.43 -9.39 -9.31
C PRO A 24 -6.62 -9.98 -8.57
N ALA A 25 -6.34 -10.93 -7.68
CA ALA A 25 -7.35 -11.68 -6.94
C ALA A 25 -6.84 -12.06 -5.54
N TYR A 26 -7.78 -12.30 -4.64
CA TYR A 26 -7.50 -12.84 -3.32
C TYR A 26 -6.94 -14.27 -3.45
N GLN A 27 -5.78 -14.50 -2.84
CA GLN A 27 -5.04 -15.77 -2.99
C GLN A 27 -5.53 -16.89 -2.06
N SER A 28 -6.42 -16.57 -1.12
CA SER A 28 -7.12 -17.52 -0.26
C SER A 28 -8.44 -16.89 0.20
N GLU A 29 -9.34 -17.71 0.73
CA GLU A 29 -10.67 -17.25 1.21
C GLU A 29 -10.60 -16.18 2.30
N MET A 30 -9.51 -16.16 3.08
CA MET A 30 -9.31 -15.23 4.21
C MET A 30 -8.26 -14.15 3.91
N ALA A 31 -7.81 -14.02 2.65
CA ALA A 31 -6.83 -13.01 2.29
C ALA A 31 -7.44 -11.60 2.41
N ALA A 32 -6.71 -10.68 3.05
CA ALA A 32 -7.15 -9.29 3.23
C ALA A 32 -6.86 -8.38 2.02
N ALA A 33 -5.93 -8.79 1.15
CA ALA A 33 -5.43 -7.99 0.04
C ALA A 33 -5.29 -8.81 -1.24
N ILE A 34 -5.34 -8.13 -2.39
CA ILE A 34 -5.01 -8.70 -3.69
C ILE A 34 -3.56 -8.39 -4.05
N ASP A 35 -2.84 -9.34 -4.63
CA ASP A 35 -1.47 -9.11 -5.09
C ASP A 35 -1.45 -8.27 -6.39
N LEU A 36 -0.47 -7.38 -6.52
CA LEU A 36 -0.24 -6.54 -7.71
C LEU A 36 1.00 -7.04 -8.48
N HIS A 37 0.82 -7.25 -9.79
CA HIS A 37 1.89 -7.66 -10.71
C HIS A 37 2.75 -6.48 -11.15
N ALA A 38 4.03 -6.73 -11.46
CA ALA A 38 4.89 -5.79 -12.15
C ALA A 38 4.66 -5.89 -13.67
N CYS A 39 3.95 -4.91 -14.24
CA CYS A 39 3.66 -4.86 -15.67
C CYS A 39 4.77 -4.14 -16.45
N VAL A 40 5.98 -4.69 -16.37
CA VAL A 40 7.18 -4.18 -17.04
C VAL A 40 7.55 -5.08 -18.22
N ASP A 41 8.15 -4.51 -19.27
CA ASP A 41 8.51 -5.27 -20.47
C ASP A 41 9.77 -6.11 -20.31
N THR A 42 10.72 -5.60 -19.51
CA THR A 42 12.00 -6.24 -19.22
C THR A 42 12.27 -6.23 -17.72
N PRO A 43 13.17 -7.09 -17.21
CA PRO A 43 13.51 -7.08 -15.80
C PRO A 43 14.02 -5.72 -15.33
N VAL A 44 13.53 -5.26 -14.17
CA VAL A 44 13.92 -3.98 -13.56
C VAL A 44 14.86 -4.24 -12.39
N SER A 45 16.06 -3.69 -12.45
CA SER A 45 17.05 -3.78 -11.37
C SER A 45 16.97 -2.56 -10.46
N ILE A 46 16.81 -2.80 -9.16
CA ILE A 46 16.73 -1.77 -8.13
C ILE A 46 17.95 -1.90 -7.23
N ALA A 47 18.95 -1.06 -7.47
CA ALA A 47 20.14 -1.00 -6.64
C ALA A 47 19.82 -0.45 -5.23
N PRO A 48 20.52 -0.90 -4.18
CA PRO A 48 20.38 -0.30 -2.86
C PRO A 48 20.90 1.14 -2.85
N GLY A 49 20.28 2.00 -2.04
CA GLY A 49 20.69 3.39 -1.89
C GLY A 49 20.27 4.32 -3.04
N THR A 50 19.51 3.84 -4.03
CA THR A 50 18.94 4.68 -5.08
C THR A 50 17.54 5.19 -4.69
N PRO A 51 17.06 6.27 -5.32
CA PRO A 51 15.65 6.64 -5.25
C PRO A 51 14.74 5.46 -5.64
N ALA A 52 13.52 5.47 -5.10
CA ALA A 52 12.49 4.51 -5.47
C ALA A 52 12.15 4.63 -6.97
N GLN A 53 11.80 3.50 -7.59
CA GLN A 53 11.38 3.44 -8.98
C GLN A 53 9.87 3.19 -9.06
N LEU A 54 9.22 3.72 -10.08
CA LEU A 54 7.78 3.57 -10.26
C LEU A 54 7.48 2.42 -11.23
N VAL A 55 6.75 1.40 -10.77
CA VAL A 55 6.41 0.22 -11.57
C VAL A 55 4.89 0.16 -11.80
N PRO A 56 4.40 0.07 -13.04
CA PRO A 56 2.98 -0.04 -13.32
C PRO A 56 2.42 -1.40 -12.89
N ALA A 57 1.19 -1.40 -12.37
CA ALA A 57 0.47 -2.62 -12.02
C ALA A 57 -0.45 -3.14 -13.13
N GLY A 58 -0.56 -2.41 -14.26
CA GLY A 58 -1.35 -2.80 -15.43
C GLY A 58 -2.87 -2.73 -15.23
N ILE A 59 -3.33 -2.12 -14.14
CA ILE A 59 -4.76 -1.93 -13.83
C ILE A 59 -5.05 -0.47 -13.50
N ALA A 60 -6.28 -0.04 -13.72
CA ALA A 60 -6.91 1.09 -13.02
C ALA A 60 -8.13 0.56 -12.26
N VAL A 61 -8.46 1.19 -11.13
CA VAL A 61 -9.65 0.86 -10.35
C VAL A 61 -10.51 2.11 -10.20
N HIS A 62 -11.81 1.94 -10.03
CA HIS A 62 -12.70 3.01 -9.60
C HIS A 62 -13.64 2.48 -8.52
N MET A 63 -13.50 3.00 -7.30
CA MET A 63 -14.29 2.55 -6.15
C MET A 63 -15.66 3.23 -6.10
N GLY A 64 -15.76 4.47 -6.58
CA GLY A 64 -17.04 5.20 -6.70
C GLY A 64 -17.73 5.47 -5.35
N ASN A 65 -17.02 5.31 -4.23
CA ASN A 65 -17.58 5.38 -2.89
C ASN A 65 -16.70 6.27 -1.99
N PRO A 66 -17.18 7.45 -1.55
CA PRO A 66 -16.39 8.39 -0.75
C PRO A 66 -15.99 7.88 0.64
N TYR A 67 -16.54 6.75 1.10
CA TYR A 67 -16.22 6.14 2.38
C TYR A 67 -15.34 4.90 2.23
N MET A 68 -14.66 4.78 1.09
CA MET A 68 -13.69 3.73 0.80
C MET A 68 -12.36 4.36 0.37
N ALA A 69 -11.28 3.68 0.69
CA ALA A 69 -9.99 3.86 0.05
C ALA A 69 -9.35 2.49 -0.17
N ALA A 70 -8.26 2.45 -0.91
CA ALA A 70 -7.35 1.31 -0.89
C ALA A 70 -5.97 1.74 -0.43
N THR A 71 -5.26 0.82 0.22
CA THR A 71 -3.87 0.98 0.58
C THR A 71 -3.01 -0.02 -0.17
N ILE A 72 -1.91 0.45 -0.75
CA ILE A 72 -0.88 -0.40 -1.34
C ILE A 72 0.22 -0.56 -0.30
N VAL A 73 0.53 -1.81 0.05
CA VAL A 73 1.52 -2.15 1.07
C VAL A 73 2.52 -3.18 0.54
N PRO A 74 3.74 -3.25 1.12
CA PRO A 74 4.70 -4.29 0.79
C PRO A 74 4.13 -5.70 1.02
N ARG A 75 4.56 -6.66 0.21
CA ARG A 75 4.38 -8.09 0.52
C ARG A 75 5.38 -8.49 1.59
N SER A 76 4.91 -9.06 2.70
CA SER A 76 5.75 -9.34 3.88
C SER A 76 7.00 -10.16 3.55
N GLY A 77 6.87 -11.18 2.71
CA GLY A 77 7.99 -12.03 2.28
C GLY A 77 9.05 -11.27 1.48
N LEU A 78 8.65 -10.38 0.56
CA LEU A 78 9.58 -9.57 -0.23
C LEU A 78 10.25 -8.50 0.64
N GLY A 79 9.47 -7.84 1.49
CA GLY A 79 9.98 -6.83 2.43
C GLY A 79 10.97 -7.40 3.44
N HIS A 80 10.70 -8.58 4.00
CA HIS A 80 11.58 -9.23 4.98
C HIS A 80 12.79 -9.91 4.34
N LYS A 81 12.59 -10.74 3.31
CA LYS A 81 13.66 -11.59 2.74
C LYS A 81 14.54 -10.89 1.71
N LYS A 82 13.93 -10.07 0.84
CA LYS A 82 14.65 -9.37 -0.25
C LYS A 82 14.95 -7.91 0.09
N GLY A 83 14.23 -7.30 1.04
CA GLY A 83 14.31 -5.86 1.30
C GLY A 83 13.56 -5.03 0.26
N LEU A 84 12.60 -5.60 -0.47
CA LEU A 84 11.74 -4.84 -1.39
C LEU A 84 10.56 -4.26 -0.63
N VAL A 85 10.52 -2.94 -0.48
CA VAL A 85 9.45 -2.20 0.18
C VAL A 85 8.93 -1.10 -0.74
N LEU A 86 7.99 -0.29 -0.24
CA LEU A 86 7.50 0.85 -0.99
C LEU A 86 8.25 2.13 -0.62
N GLY A 87 8.63 2.93 -1.63
CA GLY A 87 9.33 4.19 -1.44
C GLY A 87 8.49 5.25 -0.72
N ASN A 88 7.18 5.19 -0.86
CA ASN A 88 6.21 6.05 -0.17
C ASN A 88 5.63 5.39 1.10
N SER A 89 6.22 4.28 1.57
CA SER A 89 5.75 3.44 2.68
C SER A 89 4.39 2.77 2.42
N ILE A 90 3.31 3.54 2.41
CA ILE A 90 1.94 3.08 2.15
C ILE A 90 1.37 3.96 1.05
N GLY A 91 0.99 3.37 -0.07
CA GLY A 91 0.23 4.08 -1.09
C GLY A 91 -1.22 4.20 -0.65
N VAL A 92 -1.80 5.39 -0.72
CA VAL A 92 -3.25 5.59 -0.54
C VAL A 92 -3.86 5.83 -1.91
N ILE A 93 -4.92 5.10 -2.23
CA ILE A 93 -5.68 5.22 -3.48
C ILE A 93 -7.06 5.76 -3.13
N ASP A 94 -7.33 6.97 -3.60
CA ASP A 94 -8.61 7.64 -3.41
C ASP A 94 -9.72 6.98 -4.24
N ALA A 95 -10.96 7.07 -3.75
CA ALA A 95 -12.10 6.37 -4.36
C ALA A 95 -12.46 6.86 -5.78
N ASP A 96 -12.12 8.10 -6.10
CA ASP A 96 -12.34 8.76 -7.39
C ASP A 96 -11.09 8.76 -8.28
N TYR A 97 -9.97 8.18 -7.84
CA TYR A 97 -8.81 7.97 -8.69
C TYR A 97 -9.14 6.92 -9.76
N GLN A 98 -8.88 7.24 -11.04
CA GLN A 98 -9.12 6.34 -12.19
C GLN A 98 -7.86 6.13 -13.04
N GLY A 99 -6.72 6.64 -12.58
CA GLY A 99 -5.44 6.45 -13.27
C GLY A 99 -4.91 5.03 -13.11
N GLN A 100 -3.84 4.75 -13.84
CA GLN A 100 -3.11 3.49 -13.69
C GLN A 100 -2.53 3.39 -12.28
N ILE A 101 -2.74 2.25 -11.64
CA ILE A 101 -2.11 1.93 -10.36
C ILE A 101 -0.61 1.76 -10.58
N MET A 102 0.15 2.55 -9.83
CA MET A 102 1.61 2.54 -9.83
C MET A 102 2.14 2.12 -8.46
N VAL A 103 3.22 1.35 -8.45
CA VAL A 103 3.89 0.87 -7.24
C VAL A 103 5.27 1.53 -7.15
N SER A 104 5.47 2.38 -6.15
CA SER A 104 6.79 2.98 -5.87
C SER A 104 7.66 1.95 -5.16
N VAL A 105 8.48 1.21 -5.87
CA VAL A 105 9.32 0.14 -5.33
C VAL A 105 10.68 0.66 -4.89
N TRP A 106 11.12 0.24 -3.71
CA TRP A 106 12.39 0.66 -3.12
C TRP A 106 13.15 -0.52 -2.52
N ASN A 107 14.46 -0.56 -2.81
CA ASN A 107 15.40 -1.48 -2.20
C ASN A 107 15.95 -0.83 -0.91
N ARG A 108 15.45 -1.28 0.25
CA ARG A 108 15.87 -0.75 1.57
C ARG A 108 17.16 -1.37 2.11
N ASN A 109 17.84 -2.22 1.33
CA ASN A 109 19.11 -2.81 1.77
C ASN A 109 20.23 -1.76 1.81
N ALA A 110 21.30 -2.07 2.52
CA ALA A 110 22.45 -1.19 2.64
C ALA A 110 23.15 -1.01 1.27
N PRO A 111 23.73 0.17 0.98
CA PRO A 111 24.57 0.36 -0.20
C PRO A 111 25.67 -0.71 -0.28
N GLY A 112 25.93 -1.21 -1.49
CA GLY A 112 26.93 -2.26 -1.73
C GLY A 112 26.42 -3.70 -1.65
N THR A 113 25.13 -3.92 -1.30
CA THR A 113 24.50 -5.25 -1.49
C THR A 113 24.03 -5.45 -2.93
N GLU A 114 23.71 -6.71 -3.28
CA GLU A 114 23.13 -7.03 -4.58
C GLU A 114 21.81 -6.27 -4.85
N PRO A 115 21.54 -5.92 -6.12
CA PRO A 115 20.28 -5.29 -6.49
C PRO A 115 19.11 -6.29 -6.38
N ILE A 116 17.91 -5.75 -6.16
CA ILE A 116 16.68 -6.53 -6.30
C ILE A 116 16.26 -6.46 -7.76
N VAL A 117 16.14 -7.62 -8.41
CA VAL A 117 15.63 -7.73 -9.78
C VAL A 117 14.16 -8.12 -9.75
N ILE A 118 13.30 -7.27 -10.30
CA ILE A 118 11.88 -7.54 -10.51
C ILE A 118 11.68 -8.09 -11.91
N GLN A 119 11.03 -9.24 -12.03
CA GLN A 119 10.70 -9.84 -13.32
C GLN A 119 9.32 -9.37 -13.83
N PRO A 120 9.09 -9.32 -15.16
CA PRO A 120 7.75 -9.16 -15.72
C PRO A 120 6.76 -10.15 -15.12
N GLY A 121 5.60 -9.66 -14.67
CA GLY A 121 4.57 -10.48 -14.03
C GLY A 121 4.86 -10.92 -12.60
N GLU A 122 5.98 -10.53 -11.98
CA GLU A 122 6.21 -10.82 -10.56
C GLU A 122 5.21 -10.05 -9.68
N ARG A 123 4.66 -10.70 -8.65
CA ARG A 123 3.79 -10.06 -7.65
C ARG A 123 4.65 -9.26 -6.68
N ILE A 124 4.61 -7.93 -6.74
CA ILE A 124 5.57 -7.04 -6.06
C ILE A 124 5.00 -6.28 -4.87
N ALA A 125 3.69 -6.05 -4.84
CA ALA A 125 2.98 -5.37 -3.76
C ALA A 125 1.60 -6.01 -3.57
N GLN A 126 0.85 -5.55 -2.59
CA GLN A 126 -0.54 -5.98 -2.38
C GLN A 126 -1.42 -4.78 -2.04
N MET A 127 -2.68 -4.83 -2.47
CA MET A 127 -3.66 -3.77 -2.29
C MET A 127 -4.80 -4.23 -1.40
N MET A 128 -5.07 -3.47 -0.34
CA MET A 128 -6.12 -3.72 0.66
C MET A 128 -7.16 -2.61 0.62
N PHE A 129 -8.42 -2.96 0.45
CA PHE A 129 -9.54 -2.02 0.51
C PHE A 129 -9.98 -1.81 1.96
N VAL A 130 -10.20 -0.57 2.36
CA VAL A 130 -10.53 -0.21 3.74
C VAL A 130 -11.67 0.82 3.78
N PRO A 131 -12.55 0.75 4.78
CA PRO A 131 -13.49 1.82 5.05
C PRO A 131 -12.73 3.05 5.57
N VAL A 132 -13.20 4.24 5.19
CA VAL A 132 -12.65 5.51 5.70
C VAL A 132 -13.76 6.41 6.22
N LEU A 133 -13.44 7.15 7.28
CA LEU A 133 -14.29 8.21 7.82
C LEU A 133 -13.97 9.53 7.13
N ARG A 134 -14.98 10.37 6.95
CA ARG A 134 -14.84 11.74 6.45
C ARG A 134 -15.41 12.72 7.50
N PRO A 135 -14.66 13.03 8.57
CA PRO A 135 -15.13 13.93 9.60
C PRO A 135 -15.32 15.35 9.04
N VAL A 136 -16.24 16.09 9.65
CA VAL A 136 -16.37 17.54 9.46
C VAL A 136 -15.71 18.21 10.65
N PHE A 137 -14.80 19.14 10.39
CA PHE A 137 -14.05 19.82 11.44
C PHE A 137 -14.80 21.04 11.96
N THR A 138 -14.76 21.26 13.28
CA THR A 138 -15.17 22.49 13.95
C THR A 138 -13.95 23.09 14.62
N THR A 139 -13.63 24.35 14.32
CA THR A 139 -12.53 25.07 14.97
C THR A 139 -12.98 25.57 16.34
N VAL A 140 -12.13 25.40 17.37
CA VAL A 140 -12.39 25.81 18.75
C VAL A 140 -11.14 26.47 19.33
N ASP A 141 -11.33 27.39 20.30
CA ASP A 141 -10.22 27.98 21.04
C ASP A 141 -9.66 27.00 22.08
N GLU A 142 -10.52 26.18 22.69
CA GLU A 142 -10.17 25.11 23.65
C GLU A 142 -11.01 23.85 23.38
N PHE A 143 -10.47 22.67 23.71
CA PHE A 143 -11.22 21.41 23.59
C PHE A 143 -12.35 21.33 24.62
N SER A 144 -13.44 20.64 24.27
CA SER A 144 -14.61 20.52 25.14
C SER A 144 -14.39 19.68 26.40
N GLU A 145 -13.42 18.77 26.36
CA GLU A 145 -13.10 17.84 27.45
C GLU A 145 -11.58 17.56 27.49
N ASP A 146 -11.02 17.50 28.70
CA ASP A 146 -9.67 17.00 28.92
C ASP A 146 -9.65 15.47 28.90
N SER A 147 -8.54 14.88 28.44
CA SER A 147 -8.32 13.42 28.50
C SER A 147 -7.18 13.08 29.45
N GLU A 148 -7.20 11.87 30.03
CA GLU A 148 -6.13 11.37 30.92
C GLU A 148 -4.74 11.42 30.28
N ARG A 149 -4.65 11.25 28.95
CA ARG A 149 -3.39 11.35 28.20
C ARG A 149 -2.96 12.80 27.97
N GLY A 150 -3.90 13.72 27.86
CA GLY A 150 -3.67 15.13 27.54
C GLY A 150 -2.73 15.30 26.34
N ALA A 151 -1.71 16.15 26.51
CA ALA A 151 -0.68 16.44 25.50
C ALA A 151 0.47 15.40 25.42
N GLY A 152 0.38 14.25 26.11
CA GLY A 152 1.45 13.25 26.15
C GLY A 152 1.65 12.48 24.83
N GLY A 153 2.82 12.59 24.21
CA GLY A 153 3.23 11.89 22.98
C GLY A 153 4.65 11.33 23.04
N PHE A 154 5.12 10.68 21.96
CA PHE A 154 6.53 10.25 21.79
C PHE A 154 7.12 9.35 22.90
N GLY A 155 6.42 8.29 23.28
CA GLY A 155 6.91 7.35 24.30
C GLY A 155 6.60 7.76 25.74
N SER A 156 5.63 8.66 25.93
CA SER A 156 5.14 9.12 27.25
C SER A 156 4.60 8.02 28.17
N THR A 157 4.41 6.79 27.67
CA THR A 157 3.99 5.61 28.46
C THR A 157 5.12 4.63 28.76
N GLY A 158 6.37 4.93 28.39
CA GLY A 158 7.55 4.14 28.76
C GLY A 158 8.47 3.83 27.58
N VAL A 159 9.71 4.29 27.68
CA VAL A 159 10.87 3.68 27.01
C VAL A 159 11.45 2.70 28.03
N HIS A 160 11.60 1.43 27.63
CA HIS A 160 11.97 0.28 28.46
C HIS A 160 12.95 0.57 29.61
N HIS A 161 12.69 -0.07 30.76
CA HIS A 161 13.69 -0.31 31.81
C HIS A 161 15.00 -0.79 31.20
N ALA A 162 16.01 0.08 31.15
CA ALA A 162 17.40 -0.37 31.11
C ALA A 162 17.69 -1.03 32.46
N LYS A 163 17.73 -2.37 32.50
CA LYS A 163 18.50 -3.08 33.51
C LYS A 163 19.75 -3.63 32.83
N ALA A 164 20.87 -3.26 33.43
CA ALA A 164 22.24 -3.63 33.10
C ALA A 164 22.45 -5.15 33.09
#